data_AF-A0A9E3FZS8-F1
#
_entry.id   AF-A0A9E3FZS8-F1
#
_cell.length_a   1.000
_cell.length_b   1.000
_cell.length_c   1.000
_cell.angle_alpha   90.00
_cell.angle_beta   90.00
_cell.angle_gamma   90.00
#
_symmetry.space_group_name_H-M   'P 1'
#
loop_
_entity.id
_entity.type
_entity.pdbx_description
1 polymer ?
#
loop_
_entity_poly.entity_id
_entity_poly.type
_entity_poly.pdbx_seq_one_letter_code
_entity_poly.pdbx_strand_id
1 'polypeptide(L)'
;MPSRFLIIAAVMAVAAFSVSNTSAQAPKLDYEFFKSRVQPIFLAKRPDHARCYVCHVESNNAFHLERLSTDALGWTEEQSRRNFETVSKLVNPGDPDTSRLLLHPLAPEGGGDVFHSGGRQFQSKRDASWRTLAAWVKGATLGSPEKEK
;
A
#
# COMPACT_ATOMS: atom_id res chain seq x y z
N MET A 1 -8.52 -77.73 -18.99
CA MET A 1 -9.15 -76.45 -19.42
C MET A 1 -10.37 -76.21 -18.55
N PRO A 2 -10.75 -74.97 -18.20
CA PRO A 2 -9.99 -73.77 -17.80
C PRO A 2 -10.23 -73.52 -16.27
N SER A 3 -9.89 -72.46 -15.56
CA SER A 3 -9.44 -71.12 -15.92
C SER A 3 -8.66 -70.55 -14.73
N ARG A 4 -7.61 -69.80 -15.06
CA ARG A 4 -6.78 -69.02 -14.13
C ARG A 4 -7.55 -67.76 -13.73
N PHE A 5 -7.53 -67.41 -12.45
CA PHE A 5 -7.73 -66.04 -12.01
C PHE A 5 -6.49 -65.59 -11.25
N LEU A 6 -5.63 -64.83 -11.92
CA LEU A 6 -4.56 -64.06 -11.29
C LEU A 6 -5.18 -62.73 -10.84
N ILE A 7 -5.27 -62.53 -9.53
CA ILE A 7 -5.63 -61.24 -8.95
C ILE A 7 -4.37 -60.37 -9.00
N ILE A 8 -4.38 -59.38 -9.90
CA ILE A 8 -3.36 -58.33 -9.94
C ILE A 8 -3.75 -57.28 -8.90
N ALA A 9 -3.05 -57.25 -7.76
CA ALA A 9 -3.17 -56.17 -6.80
C ALA A 9 -2.44 -54.93 -7.36
N ALA A 10 -3.20 -53.91 -7.75
CA ALA A 10 -2.66 -52.62 -8.16
C ALA A 10 -2.23 -51.82 -6.92
N VAL A 11 -0.92 -51.69 -6.71
CA VAL A 11 -0.36 -50.80 -5.70
C VAL A 11 -0.40 -49.37 -6.25
N MET A 12 -1.39 -48.59 -5.84
CA MET A 12 -1.45 -47.15 -6.10
C MET A 12 -0.45 -46.44 -5.19
N ALA A 13 0.73 -46.12 -5.71
CA ALA A 13 1.69 -45.24 -5.04
C ALA A 13 1.15 -43.81 -5.09
N VAL A 14 0.60 -43.32 -3.97
CA VAL A 14 0.20 -41.92 -3.82
C VAL A 14 1.47 -41.10 -3.60
N ALA A 15 1.96 -40.45 -4.65
CA ALA A 15 3.01 -39.45 -4.53
C ALA A 15 2.44 -38.24 -3.76
N ALA A 16 2.86 -38.05 -2.51
CA ALA A 16 2.52 -36.89 -1.72
C ALA A 16 3.22 -35.65 -2.32
N PHE A 17 2.50 -34.88 -3.13
CA PHE A 17 2.92 -33.54 -3.49
C PHE A 17 2.74 -32.64 -2.26
N SER A 18 3.83 -32.33 -1.57
CA SER A 18 3.86 -31.28 -0.56
C SER A 18 3.61 -29.93 -1.26
N VAL A 19 2.36 -29.48 -1.28
CA VAL A 19 2.03 -28.08 -1.56
C VAL A 19 2.58 -27.25 -0.41
N SER A 20 3.77 -26.69 -0.60
CA SER A 20 4.30 -25.64 0.26
C SER A 20 3.40 -24.42 0.12
N ASN A 21 2.45 -24.26 1.04
CA ASN A 21 1.76 -22.98 1.24
C ASN A 21 2.79 -22.00 1.82
N THR A 22 3.58 -21.38 0.95
CA THR A 22 4.39 -20.23 1.32
C THR A 22 3.42 -19.07 1.53
N SER A 23 2.98 -18.87 2.78
CA SER A 23 2.40 -17.60 3.18
C SER A 23 3.45 -16.53 2.93
N ALA A 24 3.30 -15.73 1.86
CA ALA A 24 4.20 -14.62 1.59
C ALA A 24 4.13 -13.65 2.77
N GLN A 25 5.25 -13.45 3.46
CA GLN A 25 5.34 -12.45 4.52
C GLN A 25 5.05 -11.07 3.93
N ALA A 26 4.21 -10.28 4.60
CA ALA A 26 3.92 -8.92 4.19
C ALA A 26 5.23 -8.10 4.11
N PRO A 27 5.44 -7.30 3.05
CA PRO A 27 6.66 -6.52 2.90
C PRO A 27 6.81 -5.50 4.03
N LYS A 28 8.07 -5.21 4.40
CA LYS A 28 8.37 -4.12 5.32
C LYS A 28 8.26 -2.78 4.59
N LEU A 29 7.57 -1.82 5.18
CA LEU A 29 7.51 -0.45 4.66
C LEU A 29 8.86 0.25 4.85
N ASP A 30 9.32 0.92 3.80
CA ASP A 30 10.61 1.61 3.79
C ASP A 30 10.46 3.08 4.21
N TYR A 31 11.19 3.49 5.23
CA TYR A 31 11.12 4.86 5.76
C TYR A 31 11.74 5.88 4.80
N GLU A 32 12.87 5.56 4.17
CA GLU A 32 13.51 6.50 3.24
C GLU A 32 12.67 6.70 1.97
N PHE A 33 12.08 5.63 1.41
CA PHE A 33 11.09 5.76 0.34
C PHE A 33 9.90 6.60 0.79
N PHE A 34 9.39 6.39 2.01
CA PHE A 34 8.30 7.19 2.55
C PHE A 34 8.66 8.67 2.57
N LYS A 35 9.76 9.03 3.24
CA LYS A 35 10.21 10.42 3.41
C LYS A 35 10.48 11.10 2.06
N SER A 36 11.10 10.39 1.12
CA SER A 36 11.52 10.97 -0.16
C SER A 36 10.43 10.98 -1.23
N ARG A 37 9.47 10.05 -1.21
CA ARG A 37 8.51 9.85 -2.33
C ARG A 37 7.05 9.93 -1.90
N VAL A 38 6.70 9.41 -0.73
CA VAL A 38 5.31 9.38 -0.25
C VAL A 38 4.95 10.68 0.46
N GLN A 39 5.72 11.06 1.48
CA GLN A 39 5.42 12.18 2.35
C GLN A 39 5.25 13.52 1.59
N PRO A 40 6.03 13.83 0.53
CA PRO A 40 5.82 15.06 -0.25
C PRO A 40 4.44 15.15 -0.91
N ILE A 41 3.78 14.02 -1.20
CA ILE A 41 2.43 13.99 -1.79
C ILE A 41 1.43 14.71 -0.87
N PHE A 42 1.63 14.65 0.45
CA PHE A 42 0.72 15.26 1.41
C PHE A 42 0.79 16.81 1.41
N LEU A 43 1.87 17.37 0.89
CA LEU A 43 2.09 18.81 0.73
C LEU A 43 1.86 19.29 -0.71
N ALA A 44 1.79 18.39 -1.68
CA ALA A 44 1.66 18.72 -3.08
C ALA A 44 0.34 19.47 -3.35
N LYS A 45 0.44 20.67 -3.94
CA LYS A 45 -0.73 21.39 -4.45
C LYS A 45 -1.13 20.77 -5.77
N ARG A 46 -2.43 20.51 -5.95
CA ARG A 46 -3.00 19.96 -7.17
C ARG A 46 -4.17 20.86 -7.61
N PRO A 47 -4.39 21.05 -8.91
CA PRO A 47 -5.56 21.77 -9.40
C PRO A 47 -6.83 21.17 -8.76
N ASP A 48 -7.72 22.04 -8.31
CA ASP A 48 -9.06 21.68 -7.78
C ASP A 48 -9.10 20.77 -6.54
N HIS A 49 -7.96 20.57 -5.87
CA HIS A 49 -7.88 19.74 -4.66
C HIS A 49 -7.22 20.49 -3.51
N ALA A 50 -7.84 20.43 -2.33
CA ALA A 50 -7.18 20.80 -1.09
C ALA A 50 -6.00 19.84 -0.85
N ARG A 51 -4.88 20.37 -0.35
CA ARG A 51 -3.74 19.54 0.07
C ARG A 51 -4.16 18.67 1.25
N CYS A 52 -3.68 17.42 1.30
CA CYS A 52 -3.92 16.53 2.43
C CYS A 52 -3.59 17.22 3.77
N TYR A 53 -2.43 17.89 3.82
CA TYR A 53 -1.95 18.61 5.00
C TYR A 53 -2.96 19.58 5.61
N VAL A 54 -3.69 20.36 4.80
CA VAL A 54 -4.59 21.40 5.31
C VAL A 54 -5.70 20.81 6.18
N CYS A 55 -6.19 19.62 5.84
CA CYS A 55 -7.24 18.94 6.60
C CYS A 55 -6.68 18.00 7.69
N HIS A 56 -5.44 17.51 7.52
CA HIS A 56 -4.88 16.44 8.35
C HIS A 56 -3.88 16.88 9.41
N VAL A 57 -3.36 18.11 9.36
CA VAL A 57 -2.36 18.65 10.32
C VAL A 57 -2.84 18.70 11.78
N GLU A 58 -4.14 18.90 12.00
CA GLU A 58 -4.73 18.94 13.34
C GLU A 58 -5.99 18.08 13.40
N SER A 59 -6.05 17.05 12.56
CA SER A 59 -7.22 16.20 12.53
C SER A 59 -7.27 15.32 13.78
N ASN A 60 -8.48 15.08 14.27
CA ASN A 60 -8.77 14.08 15.32
C ASN A 60 -9.13 12.71 14.71
N ASN A 61 -8.63 12.41 13.50
CA ASN A 61 -8.85 11.14 12.82
C ASN A 61 -7.55 10.33 12.74
N ALA A 62 -7.63 9.10 12.23
CA ALA A 62 -6.48 8.20 12.18
C ALA A 62 -5.34 8.70 11.28
N PHE A 63 -5.61 9.62 10.34
CA PHE A 63 -4.60 10.26 9.50
C PHE A 63 -4.23 11.64 10.03
N HIS A 64 -3.49 11.66 11.14
CA HIS A 64 -2.94 12.88 11.72
C HIS A 64 -1.52 13.15 11.19
N LEU A 65 -1.31 14.32 10.59
CA LEU A 65 0.00 14.77 10.14
C LEU A 65 0.59 15.77 11.13
N GLU A 66 1.89 15.69 11.35
CA GLU A 66 2.61 16.65 12.18
C GLU A 66 2.48 18.07 11.63
N ARG A 67 2.43 19.06 12.53
CA ARG A 67 2.50 20.48 12.15
C ARG A 67 3.88 20.82 11.61
N LEU A 68 3.94 21.45 10.43
CA LEU A 68 5.19 22.00 9.91
C LEU A 68 5.71 23.10 10.84
N SER A 69 7.03 23.13 11.02
CA SER A 69 7.70 24.26 11.66
C SER A 69 7.45 25.54 10.86
N THR A 70 7.53 26.69 11.53
CA THR A 70 7.36 28.00 10.91
C THR A 70 8.29 28.15 9.69
N ASP A 71 7.72 28.60 8.57
CA ASP A 71 8.38 28.80 7.27
C ASP A 71 9.05 27.57 6.64
N ALA A 72 8.79 26.36 7.16
CA ALA A 72 9.36 25.13 6.61
C ALA A 72 8.63 24.69 5.33
N LEU A 73 9.43 24.29 4.33
CA LEU A 73 8.92 23.69 3.08
C LEU A 73 8.59 22.20 3.22
N GLY A 74 8.99 21.58 4.33
CA GLY A 74 8.79 20.16 4.63
C GLY A 74 9.02 19.89 6.12
N TRP A 75 8.73 18.65 6.52
CA TRP A 75 8.87 18.21 7.90
C TRP A 75 10.33 18.00 8.31
N THR A 76 10.64 18.20 9.60
CA THR A 76 11.92 17.75 10.17
C THR A 76 12.01 16.22 10.14
N GLU A 77 13.20 15.68 10.43
CA GLU A 77 13.40 14.23 10.52
C GLU A 77 12.50 13.61 11.61
N GLU A 78 12.39 14.24 12.77
CA GLU A 78 11.57 13.76 13.88
C GLU A 78 10.08 13.79 13.54
N GLN A 79 9.61 14.87 12.89
CA GLN A 79 8.24 14.97 12.40
C GLN A 79 7.96 13.91 11.32
N SER A 80 8.94 13.62 10.47
CA SER A 80 8.80 12.62 9.41
C SER A 80 8.71 11.20 9.95
N ARG A 81 9.43 10.88 11.03
CA ARG A 81 9.27 9.59 11.73
C ARG A 81 7.89 9.43 12.34
N ARG A 82 7.36 10.46 13.00
CA ARG A 82 5.99 10.41 13.56
C ARG A 82 4.94 10.28 12.47
N ASN A 83 5.09 11.02 11.36
CA ASN A 83 4.24 10.87 10.19
C ASN A 83 4.31 9.43 9.62
N PHE A 84 5.51 8.85 9.51
CA PHE A 84 5.68 7.48 9.04
C PHE A 84 4.95 6.47 9.94
N GLU A 85 5.07 6.60 11.26
CA GLU A 85 4.37 5.74 12.22
C GLU A 85 2.85 5.83 12.09
N THR A 86 2.31 7.04 11.94
CA THR A 86 0.87 7.25 11.74
C THR A 86 0.42 6.66 10.41
N VAL A 87 1.10 7.00 9.31
CA VAL A 87 0.70 6.58 7.95
C VAL A 87 0.84 5.06 7.76
N SER A 88 1.85 4.44 8.39
CA SER A 88 2.04 2.98 8.34
C SER A 88 0.86 2.20 8.93
N LYS A 89 0.10 2.79 9.86
CA LYS A 89 -1.11 2.17 10.43
C LYS A 89 -2.32 2.22 9.49
N LEU A 90 -2.25 2.99 8.41
CA LEU A 90 -3.33 3.19 7.44
C LEU A 90 -3.17 2.34 6.18
N VAL A 91 -2.13 1.51 6.13
CA VAL A 91 -1.82 0.65 5.00
C VAL A 91 -1.77 -0.80 5.43
N ASN A 92 -2.15 -1.68 4.51
CA ASN A 92 -1.97 -3.12 4.59
C ASN A 92 -0.75 -3.45 3.72
N PRO A 93 0.44 -3.70 4.28
CA PRO A 93 1.63 -3.92 3.46
C PRO A 93 1.45 -5.11 2.51
N GLY A 94 1.78 -4.89 1.24
CA GLY A 94 1.54 -5.83 0.14
C GLY A 94 0.21 -5.62 -0.58
N ASP A 95 -0.75 -4.91 0.02
CA ASP A 95 -2.11 -4.75 -0.51
C ASP A 95 -2.56 -3.28 -0.56
N PRO A 96 -2.22 -2.56 -1.65
CA PRO A 96 -2.65 -1.17 -1.83
C PRO A 96 -4.17 -1.03 -2.01
N ASP A 97 -4.86 -2.09 -2.44
CA ASP A 97 -6.28 -2.03 -2.80
C ASP A 97 -7.21 -2.18 -1.59
N THR A 98 -6.69 -2.64 -0.45
CA THR A 98 -7.43 -2.65 0.82
C THR A 98 -6.90 -1.61 1.83
N SER A 99 -5.83 -0.89 1.47
CA SER A 99 -5.20 0.13 2.30
C SER A 99 -6.04 1.41 2.38
N ARG A 100 -6.47 1.80 3.59
CA ARG A 100 -7.31 3.00 3.82
C ARG A 100 -6.68 4.29 3.30
N LEU A 101 -5.36 4.42 3.40
CA LEU A 101 -4.62 5.57 2.85
C LEU A 101 -4.84 5.78 1.35
N LEU A 102 -5.07 4.68 0.60
CA LEU A 102 -5.24 4.72 -0.86
C LEU A 102 -6.71 4.72 -1.28
N LEU A 103 -7.56 4.00 -0.56
CA LEU A 103 -8.99 3.87 -0.88
C LEU A 103 -9.79 5.14 -0.59
N HIS A 104 -9.60 5.72 0.60
CA HIS A 104 -10.41 6.84 1.06
C HIS A 104 -10.32 8.07 0.15
N PRO A 105 -9.13 8.50 -0.32
CA PRO A 105 -9.02 9.64 -1.20
C PRO A 105 -9.18 9.32 -2.70
N LEU A 106 -9.41 8.06 -3.08
CA LEU A 106 -9.60 7.63 -4.48
C LEU A 106 -11.06 7.85 -4.90
N ALA A 107 -11.27 8.25 -6.16
CA ALA A 107 -12.60 8.39 -6.72
C ALA A 107 -13.33 7.03 -6.78
N PRO A 108 -14.66 6.98 -6.52
CA PRO A 108 -15.48 5.77 -6.62
C PRO A 108 -15.35 5.05 -7.97
N GLU A 109 -15.20 5.79 -9.07
CA GLU A 109 -15.03 5.22 -10.41
C GLU A 109 -13.70 4.46 -10.54
N GLY A 110 -12.73 4.75 -9.67
CA GLY A 110 -11.48 4.00 -9.51
C GLY A 110 -11.52 2.90 -8.44
N GLY A 111 -12.66 2.71 -7.77
CA GLY A 111 -12.84 1.76 -6.66
C GLY A 111 -12.57 2.34 -5.27
N GLY A 112 -12.57 3.67 -5.11
CA GLY A 112 -12.41 4.33 -3.81
C GLY A 112 -13.73 4.58 -3.07
N ASP A 113 -13.65 5.31 -1.95
CA ASP A 113 -14.80 5.61 -1.10
C ASP A 113 -15.75 6.63 -1.75
N VAL A 114 -17.05 6.50 -1.45
CA VAL A 114 -18.11 7.40 -1.95
C VAL A 114 -17.92 8.86 -1.51
N PHE A 115 -17.21 9.10 -0.41
CA PHE A 115 -17.03 10.42 0.17
C PHE A 115 -15.66 10.59 0.84
N HIS A 116 -15.05 11.75 0.60
CA HIS A 116 -13.88 12.27 1.31
C HIS A 116 -14.03 13.79 1.41
N SER A 117 -13.98 14.34 2.63
CA SER A 117 -14.27 15.77 2.87
C SER A 117 -13.32 16.72 2.15
N GLY A 118 -12.04 16.34 2.01
CA GLY A 118 -11.04 17.08 1.23
C GLY A 118 -11.19 16.93 -0.29
N GLY A 119 -12.25 16.28 -0.77
CA GLY A 119 -12.47 15.94 -2.18
C GLY A 119 -11.69 14.70 -2.62
N ARG A 120 -12.06 14.14 -3.77
CA ARG A 120 -11.37 12.98 -4.38
C ARG A 120 -9.98 13.41 -4.79
N GLN A 121 -8.95 12.97 -4.08
CA GLN A 121 -7.56 13.35 -4.41
C GLN A 121 -7.07 12.59 -5.63
N PHE A 122 -7.47 11.33 -5.85
CA PHE A 122 -7.00 10.53 -6.99
C PHE A 122 -8.17 10.17 -7.89
N GLN A 123 -8.11 10.52 -9.17
CA GLN A 123 -9.17 10.17 -10.13
C GLN A 123 -9.18 8.66 -10.44
N SER A 124 -8.02 8.01 -10.44
CA SER A 124 -7.90 6.57 -10.69
C SER A 124 -6.57 6.02 -10.17
N LYS A 125 -6.44 4.70 -10.14
CA LYS A 125 -5.18 3.99 -9.81
C LYS A 125 -4.04 4.25 -10.81
N ARG A 126 -4.30 4.95 -11.92
CA ARG A 126 -3.27 5.38 -12.89
C ARG A 126 -2.60 6.70 -12.51
N ASP A 127 -3.14 7.43 -11.53
CA ASP A 127 -2.55 8.66 -11.02
C ASP A 127 -1.12 8.40 -10.50
N ALA A 128 -0.17 9.27 -10.86
CA ALA A 128 1.24 9.08 -10.54
C ALA A 128 1.50 9.08 -9.02
N SER A 129 0.82 9.94 -8.27
CA SER A 129 0.91 10.00 -6.81
C SER A 129 0.27 8.76 -6.19
N TRP A 130 -0.89 8.32 -6.69
CA TRP A 130 -1.50 7.05 -6.24
C TRP A 130 -0.56 5.87 -6.45
N ARG A 131 0.07 5.76 -7.62
CA ARG A 131 1.04 4.68 -7.91
C ARG A 131 2.28 4.74 -7.02
N THR A 132 2.70 5.94 -6.63
CA THR A 132 3.83 6.12 -5.69
C THR A 132 3.46 5.59 -4.30
N LEU A 133 2.26 5.91 -3.79
CA LEU A 133 1.74 5.31 -2.56
C LEU A 133 1.65 3.80 -2.68
N ALA A 134 1.10 3.30 -3.79
CA ALA A 134 0.93 1.87 -4.00
C ALA A 134 2.26 1.12 -4.12
N ALA A 135 3.28 1.72 -4.72
CA ALA A 135 4.63 1.15 -4.78
C ALA A 135 5.21 0.99 -3.38
N TRP A 136 5.11 2.01 -2.53
CA TRP A 136 5.54 1.95 -1.15
C TRP A 136 4.81 0.85 -0.36
N VAL A 137 3.49 0.77 -0.48
CA VAL A 137 2.69 -0.29 0.17
C VAL A 137 3.11 -1.68 -0.31
N LYS A 138 3.47 -1.83 -1.59
CA LYS A 138 3.99 -3.08 -2.16
C LYS A 138 5.45 -3.38 -1.79
N GLY A 139 6.09 -2.55 -0.97
CA GLY A 139 7.46 -2.78 -0.48
C GLY A 139 8.57 -2.16 -1.33
N ALA A 140 8.27 -1.15 -2.15
CA ALA A 140 9.32 -0.40 -2.83
C ALA A 140 10.24 0.29 -1.82
N THR A 141 11.54 0.22 -2.07
CA THR A 141 12.59 0.87 -1.28
C THR A 141 13.31 1.90 -2.13
N LEU A 142 13.87 2.94 -1.52
CA LEU A 142 14.53 4.03 -2.27
C LEU A 142 15.76 3.55 -3.07
N GLY A 143 16.41 2.47 -2.62
CA GLY A 143 17.59 1.90 -3.27
C GLY A 143 17.29 0.85 -4.36
N SER A 144 16.02 0.51 -4.60
CA SER A 144 15.66 -0.45 -5.65
C SER A 144 15.52 0.26 -7.00
N PRO A 145 16.12 -0.24 -8.09
CA PRO A 145 15.83 0.27 -9.41
C PRO A 145 14.34 0.09 -9.68
N GLU A 146 13.65 1.16 -10.09
CA GLU A 146 12.25 1.12 -10.48
C GLU A 146 12.14 0.07 -11.59
N LYS A 147 11.49 -1.07 -11.31
CA LYS A 147 11.30 -2.12 -12.32
C LYS A 147 10.36 -1.55 -13.38
N GLU A 148 10.97 -1.00 -14.42
CA GLU A 148 10.32 -0.61 -15.66
C GLU A 148 9.52 -1.82 -16.17
N LYS A 149 8.22 -1.62 -16.34
CA LYS A 149 7.29 -2.63 -16.85
C LYS A 149 6.49 -2.03 -17.99
#